data_AF-A0A914GAR5-F1
#
_entry.id   AF-A0A914GAR5-F1
#
_cell.length_a   1.000
_cell.length_b   1.000
_cell.length_c   1.000
_cell.angle_alpha   90.00
_cell.angle_beta   90.00
_cell.angle_gamma   90.00
#
_symmetry.space_group_name_H-M   'P 1'
#
loop_
_entity.id
_entity.type
_entity.pdbx_description
1 polymer ?
#
loop_
_entity_poly.entity_id
_entity_poly.type
_entity_poly.pdbx_seq_one_letter_code
_entity_poly.pdbx_strand_id
1 'polypeptide(L)'
;MLHRRMYDDDSFGVEEALNEPGNDGRGLVARGRHWLILEHSTTKTPTNLNANSQKAQRKSAMELFHFPIISYSPITSQSKYRSLALTEFSGLHKSLPENIHLLTLKQLSPTQILLRLEHFLQNGEDGILAQPSTINLAETFSTLTIISIEELNLAGTTKVKEM
;
A
#
# COMPACT_ATOMS: atom_id res chain seq x y z
N MET A 1 5.96 -10.22 19.81
CA MET A 1 7.36 -10.70 19.73
C MET A 1 8.10 -9.81 18.74
N LEU A 2 9.24 -9.19 19.12
CA LEU A 2 9.90 -8.15 18.30
C LEU A 2 11.20 -8.60 17.64
N HIS A 3 11.95 -9.48 18.30
CA HIS A 3 13.23 -10.00 17.84
C HIS A 3 13.49 -11.34 18.54
N ARG A 4 14.26 -12.23 17.93
CA ARG A 4 14.56 -13.56 18.45
C ARG A 4 16.06 -13.84 18.32
N ARG A 5 16.60 -14.57 19.28
CA ARG A 5 17.93 -15.14 19.26
C ARG A 5 17.87 -16.51 19.94
N MET A 6 18.41 -17.53 19.30
CA MET A 6 18.47 -18.91 19.79
C MET A 6 19.90 -19.42 19.62
N TYR A 7 20.36 -20.27 20.54
CA TYR A 7 21.71 -20.85 20.49
C TYR A 7 21.73 -22.28 19.94
N ASP A 8 20.56 -22.88 19.80
CA ASP A 8 20.38 -24.23 19.29
C ASP A 8 19.54 -24.19 18.01
N ASP A 9 19.84 -25.12 17.12
CA ASP A 9 19.04 -25.43 15.93
C ASP A 9 17.75 -26.17 16.34
N ASP A 10 16.69 -25.98 15.57
CA ASP A 10 15.39 -26.62 15.82
C ASP A 10 15.21 -27.96 15.09
N SER A 11 16.24 -28.42 14.36
CA SER A 11 16.30 -29.69 13.64
C SER A 11 15.27 -29.85 12.51
N PHE A 12 14.83 -28.73 11.91
CA PHE A 12 13.99 -28.72 10.72
C PHE A 12 14.75 -28.49 9.40
N GLY A 13 16.08 -28.63 9.43
CA GLY A 13 16.92 -28.73 8.23
C GLY A 13 17.70 -27.47 7.86
N VAL A 14 17.63 -26.41 8.67
CA VAL A 14 18.51 -25.23 8.52
C VAL A 14 19.90 -25.53 9.11
N GLU A 15 19.98 -26.37 10.15
CA GLU A 15 21.23 -26.83 10.79
C GLU A 15 22.07 -25.70 11.37
N GLU A 16 21.43 -24.57 11.71
CA GLU A 16 22.07 -23.41 12.31
C GLU A 16 21.16 -22.81 13.38
N ALA A 17 21.76 -22.37 14.48
CA ALA A 17 21.04 -21.61 15.49
C ALA A 17 20.65 -20.22 14.93
N LEU A 18 19.47 -19.71 15.34
CA LEU A 18 19.07 -18.34 15.04
C LEU A 18 19.91 -17.33 15.85
N ASN A 19 21.16 -17.11 15.47
CA ASN A 19 22.16 -16.34 16.22
C ASN A 19 22.87 -15.31 15.31
N GLU A 20 22.10 -14.40 14.73
CA GLU A 20 22.60 -13.41 13.77
C GLU A 20 23.64 -12.47 14.42
N PRO A 21 24.90 -12.42 13.93
CA PRO A 21 25.98 -11.68 14.59
C PRO A 21 25.96 -10.16 14.31
N GLY A 22 25.15 -9.69 13.36
CA GLY A 22 25.18 -8.29 12.92
C GLY A 22 26.50 -7.88 12.25
N ASN A 23 26.63 -6.60 11.90
CA ASN A 23 27.80 -6.09 11.15
C ASN A 23 29.09 -6.01 11.97
N ASP A 24 28.99 -5.96 13.30
CA ASP A 24 30.11 -5.78 14.22
C ASP A 24 30.41 -7.04 15.05
N GLY A 25 29.72 -8.16 14.76
CA GLY A 25 29.88 -9.42 15.47
C GLY A 25 29.25 -9.48 16.86
N ARG A 26 28.57 -8.41 17.32
CA ARG A 26 28.03 -8.31 18.70
C ARG A 26 26.55 -8.73 18.81
N GLY A 27 25.93 -9.09 17.70
CA GLY A 27 24.52 -9.44 17.60
C GLY A 27 23.77 -8.45 16.72
N LEU A 28 22.79 -8.96 15.98
CA LEU A 28 21.94 -8.14 15.13
C LEU A 28 21.12 -7.14 15.95
N VAL A 29 21.09 -5.88 15.50
CA VAL A 29 20.23 -4.84 16.05
C VAL A 29 19.13 -4.53 15.05
N ALA A 30 17.90 -4.91 15.39
CA ALA A 30 16.70 -4.57 14.63
C ALA A 30 16.07 -3.26 15.15
N ARG A 31 15.62 -2.39 14.22
CA ARG A 31 14.86 -1.17 14.55
C ARG A 31 13.51 -1.23 13.83
N GLY A 32 12.44 -1.04 14.59
CA GLY A 32 11.07 -0.99 14.10
C GLY A 32 10.30 0.20 14.64
N ARG A 33 9.07 0.38 14.14
CA ARG A 33 8.09 1.36 14.64
C ARG A 33 6.76 0.66 14.85
N HIS A 34 6.06 0.99 15.93
CA HIS A 34 4.72 0.51 16.21
C HIS A 34 3.77 1.69 16.30
N TRP A 35 2.59 1.53 15.71
CA TRP A 35 1.53 2.52 15.75
C TRP A 35 0.37 1.90 16.54
N LEU A 36 -0.07 2.63 17.57
CA LEU A 36 -1.17 2.22 18.44
C LEU A 36 -2.33 3.15 18.17
N ILE A 37 -3.46 2.60 17.73
CA ILE A 37 -4.69 3.35 17.48
C ILE A 37 -5.69 2.91 18.54
N LEU A 38 -6.16 3.88 19.32
CA LEU A 38 -7.12 3.66 20.39
C LEU A 38 -8.39 4.43 20.06
N GLU A 39 -9.53 3.75 20.10
CA GLU A 39 -10.85 4.37 20.00
C GLU A 39 -11.60 4.16 21.31
N HIS A 40 -12.22 5.24 21.78
CA HIS A 40 -13.10 5.17 22.93
C HIS A 40 -14.53 4.91 22.44
N SER A 41 -15.06 3.72 22.72
CA SER A 41 -16.44 3.40 22.37
C SER A 41 -17.42 4.20 23.24
N THR A 42 -18.22 5.05 22.60
CA THR A 42 -19.31 5.81 23.26
C THR A 42 -20.68 5.15 23.08
N THR A 43 -20.77 4.07 22.30
CA THR A 43 -22.02 3.41 21.91
C THR A 43 -22.06 1.97 22.42
N LYS A 44 -23.14 1.60 23.12
CA LYS A 44 -23.35 0.22 23.65
C LYS A 44 -23.82 -0.79 22.59
N THR A 45 -23.97 -0.36 21.33
CA THR A 45 -24.48 -1.19 20.24
C THR A 45 -23.34 -1.99 19.59
N PRO A 46 -23.40 -3.34 19.60
CA PRO A 46 -22.28 -4.21 19.18
C PRO A 46 -21.84 -4.06 17.73
N THR A 47 -22.71 -3.54 16.86
CA THR A 47 -22.58 -3.67 15.41
C THR A 47 -21.61 -2.69 14.77
N ASN A 48 -21.07 -1.71 15.50
CA ASN A 48 -20.15 -0.67 14.98
C ASN A 48 -19.07 -0.26 15.99
N LEU A 49 -18.72 -1.14 16.94
CA LEU A 49 -17.99 -0.74 18.15
C LEU A 49 -16.62 -0.08 17.92
N ASN A 50 -16.02 -0.20 16.74
CA ASN A 50 -14.65 0.27 16.46
C ASN A 50 -14.50 0.84 15.03
N ALA A 51 -15.55 1.43 14.44
CA ALA A 51 -15.52 1.80 13.02
C ALA A 51 -14.40 2.81 12.70
N ASN A 52 -14.18 3.81 13.57
CA ASN A 52 -13.18 4.84 13.30
C ASN A 52 -11.75 4.31 13.44
N SER A 53 -11.49 3.49 14.46
CA SER A 53 -10.17 2.86 14.65
C SER A 53 -9.86 1.84 13.56
N GLN A 54 -10.84 1.08 13.09
CA GLN A 54 -10.65 0.16 11.95
C GLN A 54 -10.32 0.93 10.67
N LYS A 55 -11.10 1.96 10.34
CA LYS A 55 -10.81 2.85 9.19
C LYS A 55 -9.40 3.46 9.31
N ALA A 56 -9.07 4.03 10.46
CA ALA A 56 -7.76 4.63 10.71
C ALA A 56 -6.64 3.61 10.60
N GLN A 57 -6.85 2.39 11.13
CA GLN A 57 -5.87 1.31 11.07
C GLN A 57 -5.58 0.87 9.64
N ARG A 58 -6.61 0.69 8.80
CA ARG A 58 -6.42 0.36 7.37
C ARG A 58 -5.66 1.47 6.64
N LYS A 59 -6.09 2.72 6.80
CA LYS A 59 -5.45 3.87 6.15
C LYS A 59 -3.98 4.03 6.58
N SER A 60 -3.71 4.01 7.89
CA SER A 60 -2.35 4.15 8.41
C SER A 60 -1.46 2.96 8.04
N ALA A 61 -2.01 1.74 7.95
CA ALA A 61 -1.25 0.59 7.48
C ALA A 61 -0.80 0.77 6.02
N MET A 62 -1.68 1.26 5.14
CA MET A 62 -1.33 1.59 3.75
C MET A 62 -0.30 2.71 3.68
N GLU A 63 -0.47 3.80 4.43
CA GLU A 63 0.50 4.91 4.47
C GLU A 63 1.88 4.47 4.97
N LEU A 64 1.92 3.54 5.94
CA LEU A 64 3.17 2.98 6.46
C LEU A 64 3.85 2.08 5.43
N PHE A 65 3.09 1.26 4.71
CA PHE A 65 3.61 0.36 3.69
C PHE A 65 4.02 1.10 2.40
N HIS A 66 3.20 2.05 1.96
CA HIS A 66 3.40 2.90 0.78
C HIS A 66 3.92 4.29 1.17
N PHE A 67 4.98 4.33 1.99
CA PHE A 67 5.58 5.60 2.40
C PHE A 67 6.15 6.36 1.16
N PRO A 68 6.13 7.70 1.16
CA PRO A 68 6.68 8.47 0.05
C PRO A 68 8.16 8.18 -0.19
N ILE A 69 8.54 7.96 -1.44
CA ILE A 69 9.94 7.79 -1.82
C ILE A 69 10.62 9.16 -1.77
N ILE A 70 11.61 9.29 -0.91
CA ILE A 70 12.41 10.52 -0.78
C ILE A 70 13.67 10.35 -1.62
N SER A 71 13.87 11.25 -2.57
CA SER A 71 15.07 11.32 -3.43
C SER A 71 15.80 12.63 -3.23
N TYR A 72 17.13 12.58 -3.27
CA TYR A 72 18.00 13.76 -3.16
C TYR A 72 18.83 13.92 -4.43
N SER A 73 19.06 15.17 -4.84
CA SER A 73 19.94 15.50 -5.96
C SER A 73 20.79 16.72 -5.59
N PRO A 74 22.10 16.71 -5.89
CA PRO A 74 22.94 17.88 -5.65
C PRO A 74 22.48 19.04 -6.56
N ILE A 75 22.16 20.18 -5.97
CA ILE A 75 21.80 21.39 -6.71
C ILE A 75 22.73 22.54 -6.35
N THR A 76 23.08 23.35 -7.35
CA THR A 76 23.87 24.57 -7.16
C THR A 76 22.99 25.79 -6.87
N SER A 77 21.73 25.75 -7.28
CA SER A 77 20.74 26.80 -7.02
C SER A 77 19.32 26.25 -7.02
N GLN A 78 18.57 26.56 -5.97
CA GLN A 78 17.17 26.18 -5.82
C GLN A 78 16.26 26.83 -6.86
N SER A 79 16.49 28.11 -7.19
CA SER A 79 15.68 28.83 -8.18
C SER A 79 15.86 28.23 -9.58
N LYS A 80 17.10 27.91 -9.96
CA LYS A 80 17.41 27.27 -11.24
C LYS A 80 16.82 25.86 -11.34
N TYR A 81 16.84 25.10 -10.25
CA TYR A 81 16.21 23.77 -10.23
C TYR A 81 14.69 23.89 -10.44
N ARG A 82 14.02 24.76 -9.67
CA ARG A 82 12.57 24.97 -9.78
C ARG A 82 12.13 25.46 -11.17
N SER A 83 12.96 26.22 -11.88
CA SER A 83 12.62 26.70 -13.21
C SER A 83 12.81 25.67 -14.32
N LEU A 84 13.63 24.63 -14.10
CA LEU A 84 14.00 23.65 -15.12
C LEU A 84 13.38 22.26 -14.90
N ALA A 85 13.13 21.89 -13.64
CA ALA A 85 12.62 20.58 -13.26
C ALA A 85 11.09 20.60 -13.10
N LEU A 86 10.46 19.46 -13.36
CA LEU A 86 9.07 19.22 -12.98
C LEU A 86 9.03 18.99 -11.46
N THR A 87 8.59 19.98 -10.69
CA THR A 87 8.57 19.91 -9.22
C THR A 87 7.30 19.31 -8.65
N GLU A 88 6.24 19.21 -9.46
CA GLU A 88 4.96 18.61 -9.09
C GLU A 88 4.45 17.77 -10.26
N PHE A 89 3.97 16.57 -9.95
CA PHE A 89 3.39 15.66 -10.93
C PHE A 89 2.21 14.91 -10.31
N SER A 90 1.12 14.81 -11.04
CA SER A 90 0.01 13.91 -10.74
C SER A 90 -0.33 13.10 -11.98
N GLY A 91 -0.30 11.78 -11.86
CA GLY A 91 -0.82 10.87 -12.88
C GLY A 91 -2.34 10.74 -12.88
N LEU A 92 -3.03 11.43 -11.97
CA LEU A 92 -4.48 11.41 -11.82
C LEU A 92 -5.08 12.80 -12.08
N HIS A 93 -6.22 12.85 -12.78
CA HIS A 93 -7.06 14.05 -12.88
C HIS A 93 -7.86 14.30 -11.60
N LYS A 94 -8.28 13.22 -10.94
CA LYS A 94 -9.04 13.24 -9.68
C LYS A 94 -8.52 12.15 -8.76
N SER A 95 -8.44 12.44 -7.47
CA SER A 95 -8.13 11.43 -6.46
C SER A 95 -9.12 10.27 -6.53
N LEU A 96 -8.63 9.04 -6.30
CA LEU A 96 -9.48 7.87 -6.14
C LEU A 96 -10.42 8.05 -4.93
N PRO A 97 -11.58 7.37 -4.91
CA PRO A 97 -12.43 7.30 -3.72
C PRO A 97 -11.63 6.86 -2.49
N GLU A 98 -11.97 7.38 -1.30
CA GLU A 98 -11.19 7.14 -0.08
C GLU A 98 -11.05 5.65 0.29
N ASN A 99 -11.98 4.81 -0.13
CA ASN A 99 -12.04 3.38 0.13
C ASN A 99 -11.43 2.52 -0.99
N ILE A 100 -10.92 3.14 -2.06
CA ILE A 100 -10.26 2.43 -3.15
C ILE A 100 -8.78 2.76 -3.19
N HIS A 101 -7.96 1.71 -3.27
CA HIS A 101 -6.51 1.81 -3.37
C HIS A 101 -6.01 1.25 -4.70
N LEU A 102 -4.98 1.90 -5.27
CA LEU A 102 -4.28 1.45 -6.47
C LEU A 102 -3.20 0.44 -6.08
N LEU A 103 -3.54 -0.84 -6.11
CA LEU A 103 -2.64 -1.91 -5.72
C LEU A 103 -1.55 -2.21 -6.76
N THR A 104 -1.87 -2.10 -8.05
CA THR A 104 -0.89 -2.34 -9.13
C THR A 104 -1.16 -1.42 -10.31
N LEU A 105 -0.10 -0.78 -10.80
CA LEU A 105 -0.05 -0.12 -12.10
C LEU A 105 1.25 -0.54 -12.79
N LYS A 106 1.17 -1.53 -13.68
CA LYS A 106 2.35 -2.12 -14.33
C LYS A 106 2.22 -2.08 -15.83
N GLN A 107 3.18 -1.46 -16.51
CA GLN A 107 3.27 -1.55 -17.97
C GLN A 107 3.68 -2.97 -18.38
N LEU A 108 2.89 -3.60 -19.25
CA LEU A 108 3.18 -4.91 -19.84
C LEU A 108 3.80 -4.79 -21.23
N SER A 109 3.39 -3.77 -21.99
CA SER A 109 3.91 -3.42 -23.31
C SER A 109 3.73 -1.91 -23.53
N PRO A 110 4.22 -1.33 -24.64
CA PRO A 110 4.04 0.09 -24.93
C PRO A 110 2.57 0.58 -24.90
N THR A 111 1.61 -0.33 -25.10
CA THR A 111 0.17 0.00 -25.19
C THR A 111 -0.70 -0.73 -24.17
N GLN A 112 -0.11 -1.57 -23.30
CA GLN A 112 -0.86 -2.37 -22.34
C GLN A 112 -0.36 -2.17 -20.92
N ILE A 113 -1.31 -2.02 -20.00
CA ILE A 113 -1.07 -1.84 -18.58
C ILE A 113 -1.93 -2.84 -17.82
N LEU A 114 -1.33 -3.48 -16.82
CA LEU A 114 -2.02 -4.23 -15.80
C LEU A 114 -2.38 -3.27 -14.65
N LEU A 115 -3.67 -3.11 -14.42
CA LEU A 115 -4.24 -2.32 -13.36
C LEU A 115 -4.89 -3.25 -12.32
N ARG A 116 -4.60 -3.05 -11.03
CA ARG A 116 -5.35 -3.66 -9.93
C ARG A 116 -5.81 -2.57 -8.98
N LEU A 117 -7.10 -2.56 -8.71
CA LEU A 117 -7.75 -1.73 -7.69
C LEU A 117 -8.27 -2.65 -6.60
N GLU A 118 -8.20 -2.19 -5.36
CA GLU A 118 -8.78 -2.90 -4.23
C GLU A 118 -9.69 -1.99 -3.42
N HIS A 119 -10.76 -2.58 -2.89
CA HIS A 119 -11.56 -1.98 -1.83
C HIS A 119 -11.03 -2.51 -0.50
N PHE A 120 -10.28 -1.69 0.23
CA PHE A 120 -9.50 -2.16 1.38
C PHE A 120 -10.29 -2.21 2.70
N LEU A 121 -11.54 -1.74 2.70
CA LEU A 121 -12.47 -1.86 3.83
C LEU A 121 -13.36 -3.09 3.66
N GLN A 122 -13.65 -3.76 4.78
CA GLN A 122 -14.57 -4.90 4.84
C GLN A 122 -16.00 -4.44 5.13
N ASN A 123 -16.99 -5.24 4.69
CA ASN A 123 -18.39 -4.99 5.02
C ASN A 123 -18.60 -4.82 6.53
N GLY A 124 -19.29 -3.75 6.92
CA GLY A 124 -19.56 -3.40 8.31
C GLY A 124 -18.43 -2.66 9.04
N GLU A 125 -17.27 -2.44 8.41
CA GLU A 125 -16.19 -1.64 9.04
C GLU A 125 -16.53 -0.15 9.10
N ASP A 126 -17.28 0.38 8.11
CA ASP A 126 -17.72 1.78 8.07
C ASP A 126 -19.07 1.91 7.35
N GLY A 127 -20.00 2.68 7.92
CA GLY A 127 -21.36 2.80 7.37
C GLY A 127 -21.45 3.47 5.99
N ILE A 128 -20.42 4.22 5.60
CA ILE A 128 -20.37 4.99 4.35
C ILE A 128 -19.30 4.40 3.42
N LEU A 129 -18.08 4.22 3.91
CA LEU A 129 -16.93 3.84 3.11
C LEU A 129 -16.81 2.33 2.88
N ALA A 130 -17.52 1.48 3.64
CA ALA A 130 -17.58 0.06 3.35
C ALA A 130 -18.62 -0.32 2.27
N GLN A 131 -19.25 0.68 1.65
CA GLN A 131 -20.26 0.49 0.62
C GLN A 131 -19.63 0.38 -0.78
N PRO A 132 -20.32 -0.25 -1.76
CA PRO A 132 -19.85 -0.33 -3.14
C PRO A 132 -19.44 1.03 -3.70
N SER A 133 -18.37 1.06 -4.48
CA SER A 133 -17.83 2.29 -5.08
C SER A 133 -17.56 2.11 -6.56
N THR A 134 -17.85 3.15 -7.32
CA THR A 134 -17.72 3.17 -8.78
C THR A 134 -16.66 4.18 -9.19
N ILE A 135 -15.78 3.79 -10.11
CA ILE A 135 -14.72 4.63 -10.65
C ILE A 135 -14.85 4.70 -12.17
N ASN A 136 -14.79 5.93 -12.70
CA ASN A 136 -14.67 6.14 -14.14
C ASN A 136 -13.19 6.14 -14.55
N LEU A 137 -12.67 4.99 -14.97
CA LEU A 137 -11.27 4.84 -15.35
C LEU A 137 -10.87 5.73 -16.53
N ALA A 138 -11.79 5.99 -17.46
CA ALA A 138 -11.52 6.81 -18.64
C ALA A 138 -11.15 8.27 -18.27
N GLU A 139 -11.61 8.76 -17.13
CA GLU A 139 -11.38 10.12 -16.64
C GLU A 139 -10.42 10.17 -15.43
N THR A 140 -9.96 9.02 -14.95
CA THR A 140 -9.16 8.94 -13.71
C THR A 140 -7.72 9.37 -13.95
N PHE A 141 -7.10 8.90 -15.02
CA PHE A 141 -5.67 9.09 -15.28
C PHE A 141 -5.41 10.27 -16.21
N SER A 142 -4.45 11.12 -15.85
CA SER A 142 -4.05 12.29 -16.64
C SER A 142 -3.01 12.01 -17.72
N THR A 143 -2.41 10.83 -17.66
CA THR A 143 -1.28 10.44 -18.52
C THR A 143 -1.60 9.26 -19.43
N LEU A 144 -2.79 8.67 -19.28
CA LEU A 144 -3.20 7.47 -19.99
C LEU A 144 -4.49 7.74 -20.76
N THR A 145 -4.47 7.44 -22.05
CA THR A 145 -5.69 7.36 -22.86
C THR A 145 -6.18 5.92 -22.89
N ILE A 146 -7.25 5.63 -22.16
CA ILE A 146 -7.82 4.27 -22.11
C ILE A 146 -8.67 4.02 -23.35
N ILE A 147 -8.24 3.08 -24.18
CA ILE A 147 -8.94 2.68 -25.42
C ILE A 147 -9.91 1.53 -25.15
N SER A 148 -9.50 0.58 -24.31
CA SER A 148 -10.31 -0.58 -23.92
C SER A 148 -9.88 -1.11 -22.55
N ILE A 149 -10.77 -1.86 -21.91
CA ILE A 149 -10.54 -2.51 -20.63
C ILE A 149 -11.00 -3.97 -20.78
N GLU A 150 -10.17 -4.90 -20.32
CA GLU A 150 -10.50 -6.32 -20.26
C GLU A 150 -10.29 -6.78 -18.81
N GLU A 151 -11.32 -7.41 -18.24
CA GLU A 151 -11.25 -7.92 -16.87
C GLU A 151 -10.62 -9.31 -16.86
N LEU A 152 -9.58 -9.46 -16.04
CA LEU A 152 -8.81 -10.70 -15.91
C LEU A 152 -8.90 -11.24 -14.49
N ASN A 153 -8.56 -12.51 -14.31
CA ASN A 153 -8.33 -13.10 -13.00
C ASN A 153 -7.22 -12.35 -12.23
N LEU A 154 -7.08 -12.62 -10.92
CA LEU A 154 -6.11 -11.92 -10.07
C LEU A 154 -4.66 -12.04 -10.58
N ALA A 155 -4.31 -13.17 -11.18
CA ALA A 155 -2.99 -13.42 -11.79
C ALA A 155 -2.74 -12.55 -13.04
N GLY A 156 -3.79 -12.04 -13.68
CA GLY A 156 -3.71 -11.27 -14.92
C GLY A 156 -3.45 -12.13 -16.16
N THR A 157 -3.89 -13.39 -16.14
CA THR A 157 -3.59 -14.37 -17.21
C THR A 157 -4.80 -14.82 -18.02
N THR A 158 -5.99 -14.80 -17.42
CA THR A 158 -7.20 -15.39 -18.01
C THR A 158 -8.34 -14.40 -17.90
N LYS A 159 -9.14 -14.24 -18.96
CA LYS A 159 -10.30 -13.36 -18.94
C LYS A 159 -11.37 -13.91 -18.00
N VAL A 160 -11.99 -13.04 -17.22
CA VAL A 160 -13.05 -13.45 -16.29
C VAL A 160 -14.24 -14.06 -17.04
N LYS A 161 -14.53 -13.57 -18.26
CA LYS A 161 -15.59 -14.13 -19.11
C LYS A 161 -15.33 -15.56 -19.60
N GLU A 162 -14.09 -16.03 -19.52
CA GLU A 162 -13.66 -17.36 -19.96
C GLU A 162 -13.48 -18.33 -18.77
N MET A 163 -13.80 -17.89 -17.55
CA MET A 163 -13.81 -18.69 -16.32
C MET A 163 -15.25 -19.10 -15.97
#